data_AF-A0A918TAM6-F1
#
_entry.id   AF-A0A918TAM6-F1
#
_cell.length_a   1.000
_cell.length_b   1.000
_cell.length_c   1.000
_cell.angle_alpha   90.00
_cell.angle_beta   90.00
_cell.angle_gamma   90.00
#
_symmetry.space_group_name_H-M   'P 1'
#
loop_
_entity.id
_entity.type
_entity.pdbx_description
1 polymer ?
#
loop_
_entity_poly.entity_id
_entity_poly.type
_entity_poly.pdbx_seq_one_letter_code
_entity_poly.pdbx_strand_id
1 'polypeptide(L)'
;MRTGAYVYTAGQLPMVKGAVPATGKVGAEVSPEQAKELAGICALNALAAVKSVIGDLDKIVRVVKVVGFVASAPDFTGHPGVLNGASELLGEVLGEKGVHARSAVGVAVLPLDAPVEVEVLVEVRD
;
A
#
# COMPACT_ATOMS: atom_id res chain seq x y z
N MET A 1 -10.64 -9.68 -3.95
CA MET A 1 -11.16 -11.00 -4.38
C MET A 1 -10.50 -12.08 -3.54
N ARG A 2 -11.22 -13.15 -3.14
CA ARG A 2 -10.62 -14.34 -2.49
C ARG A 2 -10.57 -15.51 -3.47
N THR A 3 -9.45 -16.22 -3.53
CA THR A 3 -9.29 -17.50 -4.24
C THR A 3 -8.47 -18.45 -3.38
N GLY A 4 -9.07 -19.58 -2.97
CA GLY A 4 -8.49 -20.47 -1.96
C GLY A 4 -8.14 -19.74 -0.66
N ALA A 5 -6.90 -19.91 -0.20
CA ALA A 5 -6.36 -19.25 0.98
C ALA A 5 -5.89 -17.81 0.74
N TYR A 6 -6.04 -17.27 -0.47
CA TYR A 6 -5.45 -15.98 -0.83
C TYR A 6 -6.50 -14.90 -1.07
N VAL A 7 -6.26 -13.71 -0.51
CA VAL A 7 -7.03 -12.49 -0.82
C VAL A 7 -6.13 -11.51 -1.56
N TYR A 8 -6.62 -11.07 -2.72
CA TYR A 8 -6.00 -10.09 -3.60
C TYR A 8 -6.78 -8.79 -3.48
N THR A 9 -6.10 -7.69 -3.16
CA THR A 9 -6.68 -6.36 -3.30
C THR A 9 -6.47 -5.84 -4.72
N ALA A 10 -7.32 -4.91 -5.16
CA ALA A 10 -6.89 -3.98 -6.20
C ALA A 10 -5.85 -3.01 -5.61
N GLY A 11 -5.24 -2.18 -6.44
CA GLY A 11 -4.42 -1.08 -5.94
C GLY A 11 -5.25 -0.11 -5.10
N GLN A 12 -4.70 0.25 -3.94
CA GLN A 12 -5.32 1.13 -2.96
C GLN A 12 -4.61 2.47 -2.93
N LEU A 13 -5.40 3.53 -3.08
CA LEU A 13 -4.96 4.93 -2.98
C LEU A 13 -5.00 5.42 -1.52
N PRO A 14 -4.34 6.53 -1.17
CA PRO A 14 -4.27 7.03 0.20
C PRO A 14 -5.54 7.81 0.56
N MET A 15 -6.71 7.21 0.35
CA MET A 15 -8.00 7.84 0.57
C MET A 15 -8.23 8.15 2.05
N VAL A 16 -8.55 9.40 2.37
CA VAL A 16 -8.98 9.86 3.69
C VAL A 16 -10.28 10.64 3.52
N LYS A 17 -11.35 10.22 4.20
CA LYS A 17 -12.70 10.83 4.09
C LYS A 17 -13.18 10.98 2.64
N GLY A 18 -12.86 10.01 1.78
CA GLY A 18 -13.32 9.96 0.40
C GLY A 18 -12.50 10.79 -0.61
N ALA A 19 -11.35 11.35 -0.22
CA ALA A 19 -10.46 12.09 -1.11
C ALA A 19 -8.99 11.69 -0.93
N VAL A 20 -8.17 11.97 -1.94
CA VAL A 20 -6.71 11.85 -1.86
C VAL A 20 -6.15 13.12 -1.19
N PRO A 21 -5.44 13.04 -0.04
CA PRO A 21 -4.99 14.21 0.71
C PRO A 21 -3.95 15.10 0.03
N ALA A 22 -3.21 14.53 -0.93
CA ALA A 22 -2.20 15.22 -1.73
C ALA A 22 -2.13 14.58 -3.11
N THR A 23 -1.88 15.39 -4.14
CA THR A 23 -1.79 14.94 -5.53
C THR A 23 -0.47 15.38 -6.15
N GLY A 24 -0.06 14.68 -7.20
CA GLY A 24 1.16 14.94 -7.95
C GLY A 24 2.28 13.96 -7.67
N LYS A 25 3.48 14.29 -8.14
CA LYS A 25 4.62 13.38 -8.20
C LYS A 25 5.53 13.53 -6.99
N VAL A 26 6.03 12.40 -6.52
CA VAL A 26 7.09 12.34 -5.52
C VAL A 26 8.41 12.86 -6.10
N GLY A 27 9.05 13.77 -5.36
CA GLY A 27 10.24 14.50 -5.85
C GLY A 27 9.91 15.74 -6.67
N ALA A 28 8.62 16.08 -6.81
CA ALA A 28 8.16 17.34 -7.38
C ALA A 28 7.11 17.98 -6.44
N GLU A 29 5.82 17.77 -6.66
CA GLU A 29 4.75 18.35 -5.85
C GLU A 29 4.63 17.73 -4.45
N VAL A 30 5.02 16.45 -4.32
CA VAL A 30 4.93 15.69 -3.07
C VAL A 30 6.33 15.32 -2.58
N SER A 31 6.63 15.56 -1.30
CA SER A 31 7.91 15.16 -0.74
C SER A 31 8.00 13.64 -0.50
N PRO A 32 9.20 13.03 -0.51
CA PRO A 32 9.36 11.62 -0.19
C PRO A 32 8.83 11.25 1.21
N GLU A 33 8.95 12.14 2.19
CA GLU A 33 8.48 11.94 3.55
C GLU A 33 6.95 11.92 3.60
N GLN A 34 6.29 12.87 2.93
CA GLN A 34 4.83 12.89 2.83
C GLN A 34 4.33 11.67 2.06
N ALA A 35 5.00 11.28 0.97
CA ALA A 35 4.65 10.09 0.22
C ALA A 35 4.79 8.81 1.06
N LYS A 36 5.77 8.75 1.97
CA LYS A 36 5.91 7.65 2.92
C LYS A 36 4.68 7.56 3.84
N GLU A 37 4.22 8.66 4.40
CA GLU A 37 3.00 8.68 5.22
C GLU A 37 1.78 8.21 4.42
N LEU A 38 1.63 8.70 3.18
CA LEU A 38 0.55 8.30 2.28
C LEU A 38 0.61 6.80 1.93
N ALA A 39 1.81 6.22 1.76
CA ALA A 39 1.96 4.79 1.55
C ALA A 39 1.40 3.96 2.73
N GLY A 40 1.57 4.45 3.96
CA GLY A 40 0.93 3.86 5.14
C GLY A 40 -0.60 3.89 5.06
N ILE A 41 -1.18 4.99 4.61
CA ILE A 41 -2.64 5.10 4.39
C ILE A 41 -3.11 4.14 3.30
N CYS A 42 -2.36 3.98 2.21
CA CYS A 42 -2.66 2.99 1.18
C CYS A 42 -2.70 1.57 1.77
N ALA A 43 -1.73 1.21 2.61
CA ALA A 43 -1.70 -0.09 3.29
C ALA A 43 -2.87 -0.27 4.28
N LEU A 44 -3.25 0.78 5.01
CA LEU A 44 -4.43 0.75 5.89
C LEU A 44 -5.72 0.52 5.08
N ASN A 45 -5.87 1.22 3.95
CA ASN A 45 -7.00 1.00 3.03
C ASN A 45 -7.00 -0.41 2.44
N ALA A 46 -5.83 -0.97 2.18
CA ALA A 46 -5.68 -2.37 1.75
C ALA A 46 -6.14 -3.36 2.83
N LEU A 47 -5.77 -3.14 4.10
CA LEU A 47 -6.29 -3.94 5.21
C LEU A 47 -7.81 -3.79 5.37
N ALA A 48 -8.36 -2.59 5.19
CA ALA A 48 -9.81 -2.40 5.19
C ALA A 48 -10.50 -3.18 4.05
N ALA A 49 -9.92 -3.18 2.84
CA ALA A 49 -10.41 -3.97 1.72
C ALA A 49 -10.31 -5.48 2.01
N VAL A 50 -9.21 -5.96 2.58
CA VAL A 50 -9.06 -7.35 3.03
C VAL A 50 -10.13 -7.71 4.06
N LYS A 51 -10.31 -6.88 5.10
CA LYS A 51 -11.32 -7.08 6.15
C LYS A 51 -12.72 -7.17 5.58
N SER A 52 -13.06 -6.38 4.55
CA SER A 52 -14.37 -6.46 3.90
C SER A 52 -14.66 -7.83 3.27
N VAL A 53 -13.62 -8.59 2.93
CA VAL A 53 -13.71 -9.93 2.34
C VAL A 53 -13.73 -11.03 3.40
N ILE A 54 -12.95 -10.89 4.48
CA ILE A 54 -12.75 -11.96 5.48
C ILE A 54 -13.46 -11.71 6.82
N GLY A 55 -14.05 -10.53 7.00
CA GLY A 55 -14.74 -10.06 8.21
C GLY A 55 -13.78 -9.64 9.34
N ASP A 56 -12.75 -10.44 9.59
CA ASP A 56 -11.81 -10.27 10.71
C ASP A 56 -10.35 -10.41 10.26
N LEU A 57 -9.52 -9.44 10.65
CA LEU A 57 -8.09 -9.41 10.32
C LEU A 57 -7.29 -10.48 11.09
N ASP A 58 -7.83 -11.03 12.19
CA ASP A 58 -7.19 -12.15 12.92
C ASP A 58 -7.10 -13.45 12.11
N LYS A 59 -7.84 -13.51 10.99
CA LYS A 59 -7.76 -14.59 10.00
C LYS A 59 -6.56 -14.45 9.06
N ILE A 60 -5.85 -13.32 9.06
CA ILE A 60 -4.60 -13.19 8.30
C ILE A 60 -3.55 -14.13 8.90
N VAL A 61 -3.00 -14.98 8.03
CA VAL A 61 -1.84 -15.82 8.31
C VAL A 61 -0.57 -15.05 8.00
N ARG A 62 -0.51 -14.37 6.84
CA ARG A 62 0.65 -13.58 6.40
C ARG A 62 0.30 -12.61 5.28
N VAL A 63 0.96 -11.46 5.23
CA VAL A 63 1.08 -10.64 4.02
C VAL A 63 2.13 -11.28 3.11
N VAL A 64 1.72 -11.90 2.02
CA VAL A 64 2.62 -12.64 1.13
C VAL A 64 3.45 -11.66 0.30
N LYS A 65 2.81 -10.64 -0.26
CA LYS A 65 3.45 -9.66 -1.15
C LYS A 65 2.81 -8.28 -1.04
N VAL A 66 3.65 -7.25 -1.10
CA VAL A 66 3.24 -5.86 -1.31
C VAL A 66 3.82 -5.37 -2.64
N VAL A 67 2.99 -4.76 -3.47
CA VAL A 67 3.42 -4.07 -4.70
C VAL A 67 3.08 -2.60 -4.55
N GLY A 68 4.13 -1.77 -4.62
CA GLY A 68 4.03 -0.33 -4.49
C GLY A 68 4.32 0.39 -5.79
N PHE A 69 3.39 1.25 -6.20
CA PHE A 69 3.54 2.15 -7.32
C PHE A 69 3.65 3.57 -6.78
N VAL A 70 4.68 4.30 -7.21
CA VAL A 70 4.91 5.68 -6.77
C VAL A 70 4.94 6.56 -8.00
N ALA A 71 3.98 7.48 -8.11
CA ALA A 71 4.03 8.50 -9.14
C ALA A 71 5.20 9.44 -8.81
N SER A 72 6.24 9.49 -9.64
CA SER A 72 7.47 10.20 -9.27
C SER A 72 8.04 11.06 -10.41
N ALA A 73 8.86 12.03 -10.03
CA ALA A 73 9.72 12.74 -10.97
C ALA A 73 10.66 11.74 -11.69
N PRO A 74 11.07 12.02 -12.94
CA PRO A 74 11.87 11.08 -13.74
C PRO A 74 13.24 10.70 -13.13
N ASP A 75 13.80 11.57 -12.31
CA ASP A 75 15.09 11.43 -11.64
C ASP A 75 14.98 10.94 -10.18
N PHE A 76 13.76 10.77 -9.66
CA PHE A 76 13.54 10.25 -8.33
C PHE A 76 13.83 8.74 -8.27
N THR A 77 14.62 8.31 -7.28
CA THR A 77 15.03 6.91 -7.09
C THR A 77 14.75 6.38 -5.67
N GLY A 78 14.10 7.19 -4.82
CA GLY A 78 13.82 6.89 -3.42
C GLY A 78 12.59 6.01 -3.18
N HIS A 79 12.05 5.32 -4.21
CA HIS A 79 10.80 4.55 -4.11
C HIS A 79 10.78 3.51 -2.99
N PRO A 80 11.88 2.77 -2.69
CA PRO A 80 11.89 1.86 -1.55
C PRO A 80 11.66 2.56 -0.20
N GLY A 81 12.15 3.79 -0.04
CA GLY A 81 11.96 4.60 1.17
C GLY A 81 10.53 5.07 1.34
N VAL A 82 9.86 5.45 0.24
CA VAL A 82 8.42 5.77 0.23
C VAL A 82 7.61 4.54 0.67
N LEU A 83 7.89 3.36 0.07
CA LEU A 83 7.14 2.16 0.40
C LEU A 83 7.43 1.59 1.79
N ASN A 84 8.46 2.08 2.49
CA ASN A 84 8.64 1.73 3.89
C ASN A 84 7.46 2.19 4.74
N GLY A 85 6.72 3.23 4.37
CA GLY A 85 5.52 3.62 5.12
C GLY A 85 4.44 2.54 5.12
N ALA A 86 4.22 1.88 3.98
CA ALA A 86 3.33 0.72 3.90
C ALA A 86 3.89 -0.46 4.71
N SER A 87 5.18 -0.75 4.58
CA SER A 87 5.81 -1.89 5.24
C SER A 87 5.87 -1.74 6.77
N GLU A 88 6.20 -0.55 7.27
CA GLU A 88 6.24 -0.22 8.68
C GLU A 88 4.85 -0.33 9.31
N LEU A 89 3.80 0.22 8.66
CA LEU A 89 2.43 0.09 9.14
C LEU A 89 1.98 -1.37 9.22
N LEU A 90 2.24 -2.16 8.18
CA LEU A 90 1.89 -3.59 8.19
C LEU A 90 2.64 -4.36 9.29
N GLY A 91 3.91 -4.03 9.53
CA GLY A 91 4.70 -4.61 10.61
C GLY A 91 4.19 -4.21 12.00
N GLU A 92 3.82 -2.94 12.19
CA GLU A 92 3.28 -2.43 13.45
C GLU A 92 1.95 -3.11 13.80
N VAL A 93 1.04 -3.24 12.84
CA VAL A 93 -0.32 -3.74 13.09
C VAL A 93 -0.44 -5.27 13.06
N LEU A 94 0.41 -5.97 12.31
CA LEU A 94 0.33 -7.43 12.15
C LEU A 94 1.53 -8.19 12.75
N GLY A 95 2.55 -7.50 13.25
CA GLY A 95 3.79 -8.11 13.75
C GLY A 95 4.47 -8.96 12.68
N GLU A 96 4.92 -10.16 13.06
CA GLU A 96 5.57 -11.13 12.16
C GLU A 96 4.72 -11.49 10.92
N LYS A 97 3.40 -11.47 11.04
CA LYS A 97 2.49 -11.74 9.91
C LYS A 97 2.56 -10.64 8.85
N GLY A 98 3.03 -9.45 9.23
CA GLY A 98 3.23 -8.31 8.36
C GLY A 98 4.51 -8.36 7.55
N VAL A 99 5.43 -9.31 7.79
CA VAL A 99 6.68 -9.43 7.00
C VAL A 99 6.39 -10.06 5.63
N HIS A 100 6.80 -9.37 4.55
CA HIS A 100 6.40 -9.68 3.17
C HIS A 100 7.53 -9.54 2.15
N ALA A 101 7.37 -10.21 1.00
CA ALA A 101 8.11 -9.84 -0.20
C ALA A 101 7.58 -8.51 -0.77
N ARG A 102 8.43 -7.73 -1.45
CA ARG A 102 8.05 -6.39 -1.93
C ARG A 102 8.58 -6.06 -3.32
N SER A 103 7.79 -5.32 -4.08
CA SER A 103 8.24 -4.53 -5.24
C SER A 103 7.89 -3.06 -5.01
N ALA A 104 8.82 -2.15 -5.31
CA ALA A 104 8.60 -0.70 -5.25
C ALA A 104 9.12 -0.09 -6.55
N VAL A 105 8.23 0.51 -7.33
CA VAL A 105 8.54 1.02 -8.68
C VAL A 105 7.98 2.42 -8.90
N GLY A 106 8.71 3.21 -9.69
CA GLY A 106 8.22 4.48 -10.20
C GLY A 106 7.25 4.29 -11.35
N VAL A 107 6.20 5.11 -11.39
CA VAL A 107 5.24 5.21 -12.50
C VAL A 107 5.04 6.67 -12.90
N ALA A 108 4.57 6.90 -14.12
CA ALA A 108 4.42 8.26 -14.64
C ALA A 108 3.26 9.04 -14.00
N VAL A 109 2.14 8.35 -13.72
CA VAL A 109 0.91 8.90 -13.15
C VAL A 109 0.08 7.76 -12.54
N LEU A 110 -0.75 8.08 -11.55
CA LEU A 110 -1.71 7.16 -10.93
C LEU A 110 -3.14 7.74 -11.02
N PRO A 111 -4.18 6.92 -10.79
CA PRO A 111 -5.55 7.41 -10.74
C PRO A 111 -5.73 8.54 -9.72
N LEU A 112 -6.59 9.51 -10.03
CA LEU A 112 -6.84 10.71 -9.22
C LEU A 112 -5.60 11.57 -8.94
N ASP A 113 -4.54 11.40 -9.75
CA ASP A 113 -3.24 12.05 -9.56
C ASP A 113 -2.63 11.76 -8.18
N ALA A 114 -2.90 10.56 -7.63
CA ALA A 114 -2.34 10.16 -6.35
C ALA A 114 -0.81 9.96 -6.43
N PRO A 115 -0.05 10.23 -5.35
CA PRO A 115 1.39 10.03 -5.34
C PRO A 115 1.80 8.57 -5.12
N VAL A 116 0.96 7.76 -4.48
CA VAL A 116 1.26 6.37 -4.13
C VAL A 116 0.02 5.49 -4.28
N GLU A 117 0.21 4.27 -4.77
CA GLU A 117 -0.80 3.21 -4.81
C GLU A 117 -0.17 1.90 -4.30
N VAL A 118 -0.90 1.16 -3.45
CA VAL A 118 -0.42 -0.10 -2.86
C VAL A 118 -1.39 -1.24 -3.12
N GLU A 119 -0.87 -2.34 -3.64
CA GLU A 119 -1.57 -3.63 -3.74
C GLU A 119 -1.00 -4.60 -2.71
N VAL A 120 -1.87 -5.41 -2.07
CA VAL A 120 -1.45 -6.48 -1.18
C VAL A 120 -2.05 -7.84 -1.58
N LEU A 121 -1.23 -8.86 -1.45
CA LEU A 121 -1.63 -10.27 -1.47
C LEU A 121 -1.47 -10.83 -0.07
N VAL A 122 -2.55 -11.34 0.51
CA VAL A 122 -2.55 -11.91 1.86
C VAL A 122 -3.01 -13.36 1.85
N GLU A 123 -2.37 -14.19 2.66
CA GLU A 123 -2.80 -15.54 2.99
C GLU A 123 -3.70 -15.49 4.23
N VAL A 124 -4.81 -16.22 4.20
CA VAL A 124 -5.83 -16.24 5.24
C VAL A 124 -6.26 -17.66 5.57
N ARG A 125 -6.69 -17.86 6.81
CA ARG A 125 -7.40 -19.06 7.27
C ARG A 125 -8.91 -18.79 7.34
N ASP A 126 -9.70 -19.86 7.45
CA ASP A 126 -11.15 -19.75 7.60
C ASP A 126 -11.59 -19.19 8.95
#